data_AF-A0A087T7I1-F1
#
_entry.id   AF-A0A087T7I1-F1
#
_cell.length_a   1.000
_cell.length_b   1.000
_cell.length_c   1.000
_cell.angle_alpha   90.00
_cell.angle_beta   90.00
_cell.angle_gamma   90.00
#
_symmetry.space_group_name_H-M   'P 1'
#
loop_
_entity.id
_entity.type
_entity.pdbx_description
1 polymer ?
#
loop_
_entity_poly.entity_id
_entity_poly.type
_entity_poly.pdbx_seq_one_letter_code
_entity_poly.pdbx_strand_id
1 'polypeptide(L)'
;MANKLTVAQPIVSLVQKIILYKTKARYYLVGCNNTESKFRVLKVDRTESKELNVVDDKVEYSKREIRDLLNTIKGGNRSKQGQKFVTDLKGTISSFGIVGFVKFLEGYYLILITKRKRVAYIGHHTIYKIQDTCMVYIPNEGEKNTNQQ
;
A
#
# COMPACT_ATOMS: atom_id res chain seq x y z
N MET A 1 -14.08 -13.90 43.96
CA MET A 1 -13.31 -12.80 43.35
C MET A 1 -12.52 -13.37 42.18
N ALA A 2 -12.91 -13.08 40.94
CA ALA A 2 -12.26 -13.64 39.75
C ALA A 2 -11.10 -12.73 39.32
N ASN A 3 -9.88 -13.25 39.37
CA ASN A 3 -8.69 -12.59 38.83
C ASN A 3 -8.81 -12.52 37.31
N LYS A 4 -9.21 -11.35 36.81
CA LYS A 4 -9.21 -11.03 35.39
C LYS A 4 -7.75 -10.92 34.96
N LEU A 5 -7.19 -12.02 34.44
CA LEU A 5 -5.90 -12.02 33.75
C LEU A 5 -5.99 -11.03 32.59
N THR A 6 -5.39 -9.86 32.76
CA THR A 6 -5.18 -8.89 31.69
C THR A 6 -4.14 -9.46 30.73
N VAL A 7 -4.62 -10.29 29.80
CA VAL A 7 -3.85 -10.65 28.62
C VAL A 7 -3.64 -9.35 27.84
N ALA A 8 -2.40 -8.86 27.81
CA ALA A 8 -2.01 -7.79 26.91
C ALA A 8 -2.23 -8.29 25.47
N GLN A 9 -3.40 -8.03 24.92
CA GLN A 9 -3.63 -8.26 23.50
C GLN A 9 -2.72 -7.29 22.74
N PRO A 10 -1.96 -7.76 21.75
CA PRO A 10 -1.13 -6.85 20.97
C PRO A 10 -2.06 -5.78 20.37
N ILE A 11 -1.80 -4.52 20.72
CA ILE A 11 -2.58 -3.33 20.30
C ILE A 11 -2.70 -3.23 18.77
N VAL A 12 -1.85 -3.96 18.04
CA VAL A 12 -1.82 -3.98 16.57
C VAL A 12 -1.91 -5.41 16.09
N SER A 13 -2.98 -5.75 15.35
CA SER A 13 -2.90 -6.87 14.41
C SER A 13 -1.89 -6.47 13.32
N LEU A 14 -0.63 -6.84 13.49
CA LEU A 14 0.46 -6.41 12.64
C LEU A 14 0.15 -6.74 11.17
N VAL A 15 0.18 -5.71 10.34
CA VAL A 15 0.09 -5.87 8.89
C VAL A 15 1.21 -6.82 8.45
N GLN A 16 0.85 -7.94 7.83
CA GLN A 16 1.81 -8.96 7.36
C GLN A 16 2.13 -8.84 5.89
N LYS A 17 1.15 -8.37 5.11
CA LYS A 17 1.26 -8.23 3.67
C LYS A 17 0.63 -6.92 3.26
N ILE A 18 1.30 -6.25 2.32
CA ILE A 18 0.86 -5.00 1.72
C ILE A 18 0.86 -5.20 0.21
N ILE A 19 -0.25 -4.91 -0.43
CA ILE A 19 -0.37 -4.92 -1.88
C ILE A 19 -0.51 -3.48 -2.36
N LEU A 20 0.39 -3.05 -3.23
CA LEU A 20 0.30 -1.77 -3.90
C LEU A 20 -0.56 -1.92 -5.16
N TYR A 21 -1.65 -1.17 -5.23
CA TYR A 21 -2.46 -0.99 -6.42
C TYR A 21 -2.21 0.39 -7.03
N LYS A 22 -2.18 0.43 -8.36
CA LYS A 22 -1.91 1.64 -9.13
C LYS A 22 -3.14 2.06 -9.92
N THR A 23 -3.48 3.34 -9.86
CA THR A 23 -4.36 4.02 -10.82
C THR A 23 -3.63 5.21 -11.42
N LYS A 24 -4.21 5.92 -12.41
CA LYS A 24 -3.58 7.12 -12.98
C LYS A 24 -3.25 8.18 -11.92
N ALA A 25 -4.19 8.46 -11.03
CA ALA A 25 -4.10 9.56 -10.07
C ALA A 25 -3.58 9.15 -8.69
N ARG A 26 -3.64 7.86 -8.31
CA ARG A 26 -3.29 7.43 -6.94
C ARG A 26 -2.61 6.07 -6.91
N TYR A 27 -1.80 5.89 -5.88
CA TYR A 27 -1.41 4.59 -5.39
C TYR A 27 -2.26 4.24 -4.15
N TYR A 28 -2.64 2.97 -4.04
CA TYR A 28 -3.38 2.42 -2.90
C TYR A 28 -2.58 1.27 -2.31
N LEU A 29 -2.08 1.44 -1.10
CA LEU A 29 -1.42 0.38 -0.34
C LEU A 29 -2.45 -0.28 0.57
N VAL A 30 -2.82 -1.51 0.25
CA VAL A 30 -3.76 -2.31 1.03
C VAL A 30 -2.98 -3.25 1.92
N GLY A 31 -2.94 -2.97 3.22
CA GLY A 31 -2.34 -3.83 4.22
C GLY A 31 -3.35 -4.80 4.81
N CYS A 32 -2.96 -6.05 5.07
CA CYS A 32 -3.78 -7.02 5.78
C CYS A 32 -3.05 -7.69 6.95
N ASN A 33 -3.83 -8.13 7.93
CA ASN A 33 -3.33 -8.99 9.01
C ASN A 33 -3.04 -10.43 8.52
N ASN A 34 -2.43 -11.24 9.38
CA ASN A 34 -2.02 -12.61 9.01
C ASN A 34 -3.16 -13.52 8.55
N THR A 35 -4.37 -13.31 9.08
CA THR A 35 -5.56 -14.11 8.77
C THR A 35 -6.38 -13.55 7.60
N GLU A 36 -5.93 -12.46 6.97
CA GLU A 36 -6.66 -11.75 5.90
C GLU A 36 -8.12 -11.41 6.26
N SER A 37 -8.36 -11.09 7.54
CA SER A 37 -9.69 -10.74 8.06
C SER A 37 -9.88 -9.24 8.23
N LYS A 38 -8.79 -8.50 8.43
CA LYS A 38 -8.77 -7.05 8.67
C LYS A 38 -7.80 -6.39 7.70
N PHE A 39 -8.27 -5.31 7.07
CA PHE A 39 -7.53 -4.56 6.06
C PHE A 39 -7.51 -3.07 6.40
N ARG A 40 -6.44 -2.36 6.02
CA ARG A 40 -6.36 -0.90 6.05
C ARG A 40 -5.78 -0.38 4.74
N VAL A 41 -6.10 0.86 4.39
CA VAL A 41 -5.71 1.44 3.11
C VAL A 41 -4.98 2.75 3.31
N LEU A 42 -3.76 2.83 2.79
CA LEU A 42 -3.01 4.07 2.66
C LEU A 42 -3.07 4.55 1.22
N LYS A 43 -3.45 5.81 1.02
CA LYS A 43 -3.62 6.43 -0.30
C LYS A 43 -2.48 7.41 -0.53
N VAL A 44 -1.81 7.32 -1.67
CA VAL A 44 -0.76 8.27 -2.06
C VAL A 44 -1.20 8.95 -3.35
N ASP A 45 -1.21 10.28 -3.33
CA ASP A 45 -1.51 11.07 -4.52
C ASP A 45 -0.35 11.01 -5.53
N ARG A 46 -0.68 10.95 -6.82
CA ARG A 46 0.28 10.92 -7.95
C ARG A 46 0.11 12.10 -8.89
N THR A 47 -0.74 13.06 -8.53
CA THR A 47 -1.08 14.23 -9.35
C THR A 47 -0.43 15.50 -8.84
N GLU A 48 -0.09 15.57 -7.54
CA GLU A 48 0.67 16.67 -6.98
C GLU A 48 2.17 16.49 -7.28
N SER A 49 2.77 17.55 -7.81
CA SER A 49 4.15 17.59 -8.30
C SER A 49 5.13 17.98 -7.21
N LYS A 50 4.73 18.88 -6.32
CA LYS A 50 5.65 19.56 -5.40
C LYS A 50 5.77 18.86 -4.05
N GLU A 51 4.68 18.24 -3.59
CA GLU A 51 4.55 17.69 -2.25
C GLU A 51 4.04 16.25 -2.24
N LEU A 52 4.56 15.46 -1.31
CA LEU A 52 4.09 14.11 -1.08
C LEU A 52 2.82 14.15 -0.23
N ASN A 53 1.68 13.77 -0.82
CA ASN A 53 0.41 13.65 -0.11
C ASN A 53 0.05 12.18 0.14
N VAL A 54 0.00 11.81 1.43
CA VAL A 54 -0.35 10.47 1.91
C VAL A 54 -1.49 10.55 2.90
N VAL A 55 -2.55 9.78 2.67
CA VAL A 55 -3.77 9.78 3.49
C VAL A 55 -4.05 8.38 4.04
N ASP A 56 -4.07 8.25 5.37
CA ASP A 56 -4.68 7.12 6.09
C ASP A 56 -6.15 7.48 6.35
N ASP A 57 -7.09 6.72 5.77
CA ASP A 57 -8.52 6.94 6.03
C ASP A 57 -8.95 6.44 7.41
N LYS A 58 -8.04 5.76 8.12
CA LYS A 58 -8.20 5.20 9.46
C LYS A 58 -9.25 4.10 9.57
N VAL A 59 -9.83 3.66 8.47
CA VAL A 59 -10.90 2.65 8.45
C VAL A 59 -10.30 1.23 8.51
N GLU A 60 -10.88 0.37 9.34
CA GLU A 60 -10.65 -1.08 9.27
C GLU A 60 -11.70 -1.69 8.34
N TYR A 61 -11.26 -2.30 7.25
CA TYR A 61 -12.11 -2.95 6.26
C TYR A 61 -12.14 -4.45 6.49
N SER A 62 -13.31 -5.06 6.33
CA SER A 62 -13.48 -6.50 6.13
C SER A 62 -13.05 -6.93 4.72
N LYS A 63 -12.93 -8.25 4.51
CA LYS A 63 -12.61 -8.83 3.20
C LYS A 63 -13.64 -8.47 2.11
N ARG A 64 -14.91 -8.27 2.48
CA ARG A 64 -15.96 -7.85 1.53
C ARG A 64 -15.80 -6.38 1.17
N GLU A 65 -15.69 -5.51 2.16
CA GLU A 65 -15.60 -4.06 1.93
C GLU A 65 -14.34 -3.67 1.15
N ILE A 66 -13.19 -4.32 1.41
CA ILE A 66 -11.98 -4.05 0.63
C ILE A 66 -12.12 -4.50 -0.82
N ARG A 67 -12.83 -5.60 -1.07
CA ARG A 67 -13.13 -6.08 -2.43
C ARG A 67 -14.03 -5.07 -3.15
N ASP A 68 -15.06 -4.60 -2.47
CA ASP A 68 -16.00 -3.62 -3.03
C ASP A 68 -15.30 -2.29 -3.31
N LEU A 69 -14.42 -1.81 -2.42
CA LEU A 69 -13.57 -0.64 -2.63
C LEU A 69 -12.70 -0.79 -3.89
N LEU A 70 -11.99 -1.92 -4.01
CA LEU A 70 -11.14 -2.20 -5.17
C LEU A 70 -11.95 -2.31 -6.47
N ASN A 71 -13.17 -2.84 -6.42
CA ASN A 71 -14.08 -2.91 -7.56
C ASN A 71 -14.56 -1.51 -7.97
N THR A 72 -14.89 -0.63 -7.02
CA THR A 72 -15.25 0.76 -7.30
C THR A 72 -14.08 1.53 -7.93
N ILE A 73 -12.87 1.33 -7.42
CA ILE A 73 -11.65 1.90 -8.01
C ILE A 73 -11.47 1.40 -9.46
N LYS A 74 -11.73 0.12 -9.74
CA LYS A 74 -11.71 -0.41 -11.11
C LYS A 74 -12.82 0.19 -11.98
N GLY A 75 -14.05 0.28 -11.48
CA GLY A 75 -15.23 0.76 -12.20
C GLY A 75 -15.13 2.22 -12.60
N GLY A 76 -14.68 3.09 -11.68
CA GLY A 76 -14.48 4.52 -11.95
C GLY A 76 -13.38 4.82 -12.98
N ASN A 77 -12.51 3.85 -13.27
CA ASN A 77 -11.48 3.96 -14.31
C ASN A 77 -11.88 3.33 -15.67
N ARG A 78 -13.03 2.64 -15.76
CA ARG A 78 -13.48 2.00 -17.02
C ARG A 78 -14.16 2.95 -18.01
N SER A 79 -14.57 4.15 -17.60
CA SER A 79 -15.36 5.08 -18.43
C SER A 79 -14.59 5.77 -19.55
N LYS A 80 -13.31 5.42 -19.80
CA LYS A 80 -12.52 5.94 -20.93
C LYS A 80 -11.95 4.77 -21.76
N GLN A 81 -12.70 4.41 -22.81
CA GLN A 81 -12.35 3.50 -23.91
C GLN A 81 -12.09 2.01 -23.58
N GLY A 82 -13.06 1.16 -23.92
CA GLY A 82 -12.87 -0.04 -24.75
C GLY A 82 -11.89 -1.15 -24.36
N GLN A 83 -11.20 -1.11 -23.22
CA GLN A 83 -10.23 -2.14 -22.87
C GLN A 83 -10.88 -3.31 -22.12
N LYS A 84 -10.78 -4.52 -22.71
CA LYS A 84 -10.95 -5.81 -22.04
C LYS A 84 -10.03 -5.87 -20.82
N PHE A 85 -10.55 -5.50 -19.65
CA PHE A 85 -9.84 -5.62 -18.40
C PHE A 85 -10.04 -7.03 -17.85
N VAL A 86 -9.05 -7.88 -18.17
CA VAL A 86 -8.72 -9.10 -17.44
C VAL A 86 -8.63 -8.75 -15.95
N THR A 87 -8.96 -9.73 -15.12
CA THR A 87 -8.74 -9.83 -13.67
C THR A 87 -7.35 -9.39 -13.15
N ASP A 88 -6.44 -8.97 -14.02
CA ASP A 88 -5.10 -8.45 -13.69
C ASP A 88 -5.12 -6.94 -13.46
N LEU A 89 -5.02 -6.57 -12.19
CA LEU A 89 -4.42 -5.29 -11.81
C LEU A 89 -2.94 -5.35 -12.22
N LYS A 90 -2.63 -5.15 -13.52
CA LYS A 90 -1.25 -5.14 -14.03
C LYS A 90 -0.40 -4.19 -13.19
N GLY A 91 0.66 -4.73 -12.58
CA GLY A 91 1.62 -3.96 -11.78
C GLY A 91 1.34 -3.92 -10.27
N THR A 92 0.60 -4.89 -9.71
CA THR A 92 0.51 -5.05 -8.26
C THR A 92 1.85 -5.49 -7.67
N ILE A 93 2.38 -4.69 -6.74
CA ILE A 93 3.59 -5.04 -5.99
C ILE A 93 3.15 -5.61 -4.65
N SER A 94 3.47 -6.88 -4.41
CA SER A 94 3.33 -7.49 -3.10
C SER A 94 4.56 -7.16 -2.26
N SER A 95 4.33 -6.76 -1.02
CA SER A 95 5.38 -6.38 -0.09
C SER A 95 5.03 -6.79 1.33
N PHE A 96 6.02 -6.82 2.20
CA PHE A 96 5.90 -7.17 3.62
C PHE A 96 6.01 -5.96 4.55
N GLY A 97 6.27 -4.78 3.99
CA GLY A 97 6.42 -3.55 4.74
C GLY A 97 6.76 -2.37 3.84
N ILE A 98 6.49 -1.18 4.34
CA ILE A 98 6.91 0.10 3.77
C ILE A 98 8.12 0.55 4.56
N VAL A 99 9.25 0.76 3.90
CA VAL A 99 10.43 1.37 4.54
C VAL A 99 10.17 2.86 4.75
N GLY A 100 9.63 3.52 3.73
CA GLY A 100 9.30 4.94 3.77
C GLY A 100 9.23 5.55 2.38
N PHE A 101 9.32 6.87 2.36
CA PHE A 101 9.38 7.67 1.14
C PHE A 101 10.67 8.48 1.12
N VAL A 102 11.24 8.65 -0.06
CA VAL A 102 12.45 9.46 -0.28
C VAL A 102 12.24 10.38 -1.47
N LYS A 103 12.72 11.63 -1.37
CA LYS A 103 12.74 12.59 -2.47
C LYS A 103 14.12 12.61 -3.11
N PHE A 104 14.19 12.32 -4.40
CA PHE A 104 15.36 12.60 -5.24
C PHE A 104 15.06 13.79 -6.15
N LEU A 105 16.00 14.10 -7.05
CA LEU A 105 15.89 15.24 -7.97
C LEU A 105 14.59 15.23 -8.79
N GLU A 106 14.15 14.06 -9.23
CA GLU A 106 12.97 13.91 -10.11
C GLU A 106 11.66 13.63 -9.37
N GLY A 107 11.64 13.67 -8.04
CA GLY A 107 10.42 13.51 -7.24
C GLY A 107 10.52 12.44 -6.15
N TYR A 108 9.35 11.98 -5.69
CA TYR A 108 9.24 11.06 -4.57
C TYR A 108 9.25 9.59 -5.02
N TYR A 109 9.82 8.74 -4.18
CA TYR A 109 9.87 7.29 -4.37
C TYR A 109 9.36 6.62 -3.11
N LEU A 110 8.49 5.63 -3.29
CA LEU A 110 8.04 4.73 -2.24
C LEU A 110 8.96 3.51 -2.20
N ILE A 111 9.51 3.20 -1.03
CA ILE A 111 10.38 2.04 -0.83
C ILE A 111 9.61 0.92 -0.12
N LEU A 112 9.48 -0.23 -0.78
CA LEU A 112 8.76 -1.40 -0.30
C LEU A 112 9.69 -2.57 -0.06
N ILE A 113 9.45 -3.34 1.01
CA ILE A 113 10.15 -4.60 1.28
C ILE A 113 9.45 -5.71 0.49
N THR A 114 10.06 -6.21 -0.58
CA THR A 114 9.44 -7.23 -1.47
C THR A 114 9.82 -8.66 -1.10
N LYS A 115 10.99 -8.86 -0.47
CA LYS A 115 11.40 -10.17 0.06
C LYS A 115 11.99 -10.03 1.45
N ARG A 116 11.64 -10.98 2.32
CA ARG A 116 12.18 -11.08 3.67
C ARG A 116 12.47 -12.55 4.00
N LYS A 117 13.52 -12.79 4.78
CA LYS A 117 13.84 -14.12 5.33
C LYS A 117 13.81 -14.06 6.84
N ARG A 118 13.12 -15.01 7.47
CA ARG A 118 13.16 -15.18 8.92
C ARG A 118 14.57 -15.56 9.34
N VAL A 119 15.13 -14.85 10.31
CA VAL A 119 16.50 -15.08 10.80
C VAL A 119 16.57 -15.47 12.27
N ALA A 120 15.59 -15.08 13.08
CA ALA A 120 15.55 -15.43 14.50
C ALA A 120 14.13 -15.36 15.06
N TYR A 121 14.01 -15.87 16.30
CA TYR A 121 12.86 -15.73 17.17
C TYR A 121 13.31 -15.17 18.51
N ILE A 122 12.57 -14.22 19.05
CA ILE A 122 12.73 -13.76 20.43
C ILE A 122 11.34 -13.84 21.08
N GLY A 123 11.13 -14.82 21.96
CA GLY A 123 9.81 -15.15 22.47
C GLY A 123 8.81 -15.45 21.34
N HIS A 124 7.66 -14.78 21.34
CA HIS A 124 6.65 -14.91 20.28
C HIS A 124 6.90 -13.99 19.06
N HIS A 125 8.00 -13.23 19.06
CA HIS A 125 8.31 -12.29 17.98
C HIS A 125 9.22 -12.95 16.94
N THR A 126 8.86 -12.78 15.68
CA THR A 126 9.67 -13.26 14.55
C THR A 126 10.53 -12.13 14.01
N ILE A 127 11.84 -12.35 13.93
CA ILE A 127 12.78 -11.38 13.34
C ILE A 127 13.05 -11.76 11.88
N TYR A 128 12.90 -10.77 11.01
CA TYR A 128 13.12 -10.92 9.58
C TYR A 128 14.27 -10.04 9.11
N LYS A 129 15.12 -10.59 8.25
CA LYS A 129 16.07 -9.86 7.42
C LYS A 129 15.39 -9.45 6.11
N ILE A 130 15.53 -8.18 5.73
CA ILE A 130 15.16 -7.70 4.40
C ILE A 130 16.12 -8.34 3.38
N GLN A 131 15.57 -9.04 2.40
CA GLN A 131 16.36 -9.65 1.33
C GLN A 131 16.27 -8.85 0.03
N ASP A 132 15.17 -8.14 -0.18
CA ASP A 132 14.93 -7.41 -1.40
C ASP A 132 13.96 -6.26 -1.14
N THR A 133 14.15 -5.19 -1.89
CA THR A 133 13.34 -3.98 -1.82
C THR A 133 13.03 -3.50 -3.23
N CYS A 134 11.88 -2.87 -3.42
CA CYS A 134 11.52 -2.20 -4.65
C CYS A 134 11.30 -0.71 -4.38
N MET A 135 11.84 0.15 -5.25
CA MET A 135 11.54 1.58 -5.26
C MET A 135 10.52 1.88 -6.35
N VAL A 136 9.39 2.46 -5.97
CA VAL A 136 8.31 2.82 -6.89
C VAL A 136 8.29 4.33 -7.03
N TYR A 137 8.54 4.81 -8.24
CA TYR A 137 8.44 6.23 -8.55
C TYR A 137 6.99 6.73 -8.42
N ILE A 138 6.83 7.84 -7.72
CA ILE A 138 5.60 8.60 -7.60
C ILE A 138 5.76 9.77 -8.55
N PRO A 139 5.06 9.77 -9.71
CA PRO A 139 5.26 10.79 -10.71
C PRO A 139 5.07 12.18 -10.13
N ASN A 140 5.99 13.02 -10.51
CA ASN A 140 5.92 14.45 -10.35
C ASN A 140 5.62 14.99 -11.76
N GLU A 141 4.34 15.02 -12.18
CA GLU A 141 3.97 15.77 -13.40
C GLU A 141 3.97 17.27 -13.06
N GLY A 142 5.17 17.80 -12.83
CA GLY A 142 5.42 19.24 -12.89
C GLY A 142 5.22 19.69 -14.33
N GLU A 143 4.32 20.66 -14.50
CA GLU A 143 4.10 21.47 -15.70
C GLU A 143 4.74 20.92 -16.97
N LYS A 144 3.96 20.21 -17.80
CA LYS A 144 4.31 20.12 -19.22
C LYS A 144 4.42 21.56 -19.70
N ASN A 145 5.64 22.03 -19.92
CA ASN A 145 5.88 23.34 -20.50
C ASN A 145 5.01 23.47 -21.76
N THR A 146 3.98 24.30 -21.65
CA THR A 146 3.17 24.78 -22.77
C THR A 146 4.06 25.74 -23.55
N ASN A 147 5.08 25.22 -24.22
CA ASN A 147 5.94 25.96 -25.11
C ASN A 147 6.19 25.10 -26.34
N GLN A 148 5.21 25.04 -27.24
CA GLN A 148 5.48 25.15 -28.67
C GLN A 148 4.39 26.05 -29.27
N GLN A 149 4.89 27.20 -29.74
CA GLN A 149 4.22 28.18 -30.61
C GLN A 149 3.88 27.56 -31.96
#